data_AF-A0A5N5EA40-F1
#
_entry.id   AF-A0A5N5EA40-F1
#
_cell.length_a   1.000
_cell.length_b   1.000
_cell.length_c   1.000
_cell.angle_alpha   90.00
_cell.angle_beta   90.00
_cell.angle_gamma   90.00
#
_symmetry.space_group_name_H-M   'P 1'
#
loop_
_entity.id
_entity.type
_entity.pdbx_description
1 polymer ?
#
loop_
_entity_poly.entity_id
_entity_poly.type
_entity_poly.pdbx_seq_one_letter_code
_entity_poly.pdbx_strand_id
1 'polypeptide(L)'
;MHVDIEGATRIARLAAEFDWTWAVDDLEPFCAQAGWGLVESDQTGASMRTNLHVSRPTANMFGRQHRMDSISIFVTDLADDATPMTVVRPLLVEGFTNLDVALTALLGTVTSAEPGPTAALRWDLPKAVISLHLSVSAIYLDLKSPGYQAWMDEPEPEYEDEDED
;
A
#
# COMPACT_ATOMS: atom_id res chain seq x y z
N MET A 1 -16.51 8.55 -7.33
CA MET A 1 -15.37 7.68 -6.99
C MET A 1 -14.29 7.90 -8.02
N HIS A 2 -13.33 8.71 -7.64
CA HIS A 2 -12.15 9.06 -8.42
C HIS A 2 -10.95 8.23 -7.97
N VAL A 3 -10.06 7.90 -8.91
CA VAL A 3 -8.79 7.21 -8.66
C VAL A 3 -7.66 8.11 -9.17
N ASP A 4 -6.70 8.41 -8.30
CA ASP A 4 -5.55 9.26 -8.64
C ASP A 4 -4.40 8.40 -9.18
N ILE A 5 -4.50 8.00 -10.45
CA ILE A 5 -3.54 7.12 -11.12
C ILE A 5 -2.15 7.80 -11.23
N GLU A 6 -2.13 9.08 -11.59
CA GLU A 6 -0.87 9.82 -11.71
C GLU A 6 -0.18 9.97 -10.36
N GLY A 7 -0.95 10.29 -9.31
CA GLY A 7 -0.46 10.36 -7.95
C GLY A 7 0.09 9.03 -7.46
N ALA A 8 -0.64 7.94 -7.63
CA ALA A 8 -0.17 6.60 -7.29
C ALA A 8 1.13 6.23 -8.01
N THR A 9 1.22 6.53 -9.30
CA THR A 9 2.42 6.27 -10.13
C THR A 9 3.62 7.10 -9.67
N ARG A 10 3.41 8.38 -9.30
CA ARG A 10 4.47 9.23 -8.73
C ARG A 10 4.99 8.67 -7.40
N ILE A 11 4.09 8.21 -6.53
CA ILE A 11 4.46 7.63 -5.23
C ILE A 11 5.23 6.33 -5.44
N ALA A 12 4.74 5.44 -6.31
CA ALA A 12 5.41 4.18 -6.60
C ALA A 12 6.83 4.39 -7.16
N ARG A 13 7.00 5.35 -8.07
CA ARG A 13 8.33 5.73 -8.59
C ARG A 13 9.25 6.23 -7.48
N LEU A 14 8.76 7.18 -6.68
CA LEU A 14 9.53 7.74 -5.57
C LEU A 14 9.95 6.63 -4.59
N ALA A 15 9.02 5.75 -4.22
CA ALA A 15 9.29 4.64 -3.32
C ALA A 15 10.29 3.63 -3.91
N ALA A 16 10.24 3.36 -5.21
CA ALA A 16 11.20 2.49 -5.88
C ALA A 16 12.63 3.05 -5.89
N GLU A 17 12.76 4.38 -6.01
CA GLU A 17 14.05 5.08 -6.15
C GLU A 17 14.64 5.53 -4.80
N PHE A 18 13.79 5.73 -3.78
CA PHE A 18 14.18 6.21 -2.46
C PHE A 18 15.17 5.26 -1.77
N ASP A 19 16.12 5.84 -1.03
CA ASP A 19 17.18 5.09 -0.36
C ASP A 19 16.75 4.63 1.02
N TRP A 20 15.81 3.69 1.04
CA TRP A 20 15.21 3.19 2.27
C TRP A 20 16.24 2.50 3.17
N THR A 21 16.24 2.89 4.44
CA THR A 21 16.77 2.11 5.56
C THR A 21 15.66 1.35 6.30
N TRP A 22 14.40 1.73 6.06
CA TRP A 22 13.20 1.29 6.77
C TRP A 22 13.23 1.60 8.28
N ALA A 23 14.05 2.58 8.69
CA ALA A 23 13.96 3.21 10.01
C ALA A 23 12.93 4.34 9.99
N VAL A 24 12.37 4.68 11.16
CA VAL A 24 11.41 5.81 11.28
C VAL A 24 12.00 7.14 10.78
N ASP A 25 13.34 7.28 10.81
CA ASP A 25 14.06 8.46 10.32
C ASP A 25 13.90 8.67 8.80
N ASP A 26 13.52 7.63 8.03
CA ASP A 26 13.24 7.77 6.60
C ASP A 26 11.94 8.54 6.32
N LEU A 27 11.02 8.60 7.31
CA LEU A 27 9.66 9.08 7.11
C LEU A 27 9.61 10.56 6.74
N GLU A 28 10.34 11.40 7.46
CA GLU A 28 10.36 12.85 7.22
C GLU A 28 10.98 13.20 5.84
N PRO A 29 12.17 12.68 5.47
CA PRO A 29 12.73 12.86 4.12
C PRO A 29 11.82 12.35 3.01
N PHE A 30 11.18 11.18 3.19
CA PHE A 30 10.26 10.64 2.21
C PHE A 30 9.02 11.53 2.04
N CYS A 31 8.40 11.95 3.15
CA CYS A 31 7.25 12.86 3.12
C CYS A 31 7.59 14.19 2.43
N ALA A 32 8.75 14.77 2.74
CA ALA A 32 9.21 16.01 2.12
C ALA A 32 9.33 15.87 0.59
N GLN A 33 9.90 14.77 0.09
CA GLN A 33 10.01 14.51 -1.34
C GLN A 33 8.66 14.21 -2.00
N ALA A 34 7.77 13.52 -1.28
CA ALA A 34 6.42 13.21 -1.73
C ALA A 34 5.48 14.43 -1.72
N GLY A 35 5.88 15.52 -1.06
CA GLY A 35 5.04 16.69 -0.82
C GLY A 35 3.92 16.43 0.19
N TRP A 36 4.19 15.55 1.16
CA TRP A 36 3.25 15.13 2.20
C TRP A 36 3.51 15.88 3.50
N GLY A 37 2.46 16.05 4.30
CA GLY A 37 2.57 16.59 5.65
C GLY A 37 2.51 15.47 6.69
N LEU A 38 3.49 15.42 7.60
CA LEU A 38 3.40 14.58 8.79
C LEU A 38 2.38 15.20 9.75
N VAL A 39 1.35 14.43 10.14
CA VAL A 39 0.26 14.91 11.00
C VAL A 39 0.52 14.49 12.44
N GLU A 40 0.77 13.20 12.64
CA GLU A 40 1.03 12.59 13.95
C GLU A 40 2.08 11.50 13.78
N SER A 41 2.93 11.31 14.78
CA SER A 41 3.92 10.23 14.84
C SER A 41 4.16 9.81 16.29
N ASP A 42 4.14 8.51 16.55
CA ASP A 42 4.54 7.91 17.82
C ASP A 42 5.48 6.71 17.59
N GLN A 43 5.74 5.92 18.63
CA GLN A 43 6.66 4.77 18.57
C GLN A 43 6.10 3.55 17.81
N THR A 44 4.81 3.58 17.45
CA THR A 44 4.05 2.47 16.86
C THR A 44 3.51 2.78 15.47
N GLY A 45 3.45 4.06 15.10
CA GLY A 45 3.05 4.45 13.76
C GLY A 45 3.10 5.95 13.53
N ALA A 46 2.71 6.34 12.32
CA ALA A 46 2.54 7.73 11.96
C ALA A 46 1.41 7.91 10.95
N SER A 47 0.72 9.02 11.04
CA SER A 47 -0.29 9.43 10.07
C SER A 47 0.21 10.63 9.29
N MET A 48 0.06 10.56 7.97
CA MET A 48 0.48 11.59 7.02
C MET A 48 -0.70 12.03 6.16
N ARG A 49 -0.69 13.30 5.79
CA ARG A 49 -1.58 13.85 4.77
C ARG A 49 -0.85 13.82 3.43
N THR A 50 -1.40 13.08 2.47
CA THR A 50 -0.87 13.01 1.11
C THR A 50 -1.33 14.19 0.27
N ASN A 51 -0.72 14.38 -0.89
CA ASN A 51 -1.12 15.35 -1.91
C ASN A 51 -2.02 14.73 -3.00
N LEU A 52 -2.57 13.54 -2.76
CA LEU A 52 -3.43 12.83 -3.70
C LEU A 52 -4.79 13.51 -3.82
N HIS A 53 -5.35 13.48 -5.03
CA HIS A 53 -6.65 14.08 -5.33
C HIS A 53 -7.81 13.12 -5.02
N VAL A 54 -7.91 12.66 -3.77
CA VAL A 54 -8.93 11.71 -3.33
C VAL A 54 -9.68 12.23 -2.11
N SER A 55 -10.86 11.68 -1.83
CA SER A 55 -11.71 12.08 -0.69
C SER A 55 -11.02 11.94 0.67
N ARG A 56 -10.07 11.00 0.79
CA ARG A 56 -9.26 10.77 1.98
C ARG A 56 -7.76 10.71 1.64
N PRO A 57 -7.08 11.87 1.52
CA PRO A 57 -5.66 11.92 1.15
C PRO A 57 -4.79 11.63 2.39
N THR A 58 -4.83 10.39 2.86
CA THR A 58 -4.14 9.95 4.07
C THR A 58 -3.26 8.75 3.77
N ALA A 59 -2.08 8.74 4.38
CA ALA A 59 -1.23 7.57 4.48
C ALA A 59 -0.99 7.24 5.96
N ASN A 60 -0.82 5.96 6.28
CA ASN A 60 -0.46 5.51 7.61
C ASN A 60 0.79 4.63 7.54
N MET A 61 1.77 4.94 8.36
CA MET A 61 2.96 4.13 8.58
C MET A 61 2.70 3.22 9.77
N PHE A 62 3.03 1.94 9.61
CA PHE A 62 2.95 0.92 10.65
C PHE A 62 4.35 0.38 10.91
N GLY A 63 4.68 0.18 12.19
CA GLY A 63 5.99 -0.31 12.59
C GLY A 63 6.09 -0.65 14.06
N ARG A 64 7.26 -1.08 14.49
CA ARG A 64 7.57 -1.40 15.89
C ARG A 64 9.00 -0.98 16.21
N GLN A 65 9.23 -0.49 17.43
CA GLN A 65 10.57 -0.26 17.98
C GLN A 65 11.49 0.56 17.03
N HIS A 66 11.00 1.70 16.53
CA HIS A 66 11.73 2.57 15.58
C HIS A 66 12.01 1.98 14.19
N ARG A 67 11.45 0.81 13.87
CA ARG A 67 11.44 0.23 12.52
C ARG A 67 10.08 0.45 11.86
N MET A 68 10.12 0.79 10.58
CA MET A 68 8.92 0.82 9.72
C MET A 68 8.76 -0.52 9.02
N ASP A 69 7.56 -1.08 9.11
CA ASP A 69 7.21 -2.32 8.42
C ASP A 69 6.49 -2.00 7.10
N SER A 70 5.56 -1.04 7.12
CA SER A 70 4.79 -0.64 5.95
C SER A 70 4.24 0.79 6.00
N ILE A 71 3.89 1.32 4.84
CA ILE A 71 3.12 2.55 4.65
C ILE A 71 1.94 2.23 3.75
N SER A 72 0.72 2.45 4.22
CA SER A 72 -0.52 2.22 3.47
C SER A 72 -1.16 3.54 3.04
N ILE A 73 -1.49 3.66 1.75
CA ILE A 73 -1.88 4.91 1.11
C ILE A 73 -3.17 4.72 0.30
N PHE A 74 -4.20 5.52 0.58
CA PHE A 74 -5.39 5.54 -0.27
C PHE A 74 -5.11 6.21 -1.61
N VAL A 75 -5.42 5.52 -2.71
CA VAL A 75 -5.24 6.04 -4.09
C VAL A 75 -6.56 6.24 -4.85
N THR A 76 -7.68 6.01 -4.17
CA THR A 76 -9.04 6.30 -4.65
C THR A 76 -9.84 6.97 -3.54
N ASP A 77 -10.93 7.62 -3.93
CA ASP A 77 -12.00 7.99 -3.01
C ASP A 77 -12.47 6.74 -2.24
N LEU A 78 -12.71 6.94 -0.94
CA LEU A 78 -13.45 5.97 -0.14
C LEU A 78 -14.92 5.97 -0.59
N ALA A 79 -15.49 4.79 -0.79
CA ALA A 79 -16.92 4.64 -1.06
C ALA A 79 -17.76 5.24 0.08
N ASP A 80 -18.80 5.97 -0.29
CA ASP A 80 -19.85 6.38 0.65
C ASP A 80 -20.70 5.16 1.00
N ASP A 81 -20.93 4.93 2.29
CA ASP A 81 -21.77 3.84 2.82
C ASP A 81 -23.20 3.87 2.25
N ALA A 82 -23.69 5.05 1.84
CA ALA A 82 -25.01 5.20 1.22
C ALA A 82 -25.03 4.75 -0.26
N THR A 83 -23.88 4.61 -0.91
CA THR A 83 -23.81 4.21 -2.33
C THR A 83 -23.84 2.69 -2.45
N PRO A 84 -24.78 2.11 -3.21
CA PRO A 84 -24.84 0.66 -3.39
C PRO A 84 -23.56 0.06 -3.95
N MET A 85 -23.13 -1.07 -3.40
CA MET A 85 -21.90 -1.75 -3.84
C MET A 85 -21.95 -2.17 -5.32
N THR A 86 -23.14 -2.39 -5.87
CA THR A 86 -23.35 -2.66 -7.31
C THR A 86 -22.94 -1.49 -8.21
N VAL A 87 -22.91 -0.27 -7.70
CA VAL A 87 -22.45 0.95 -8.39
C VAL A 87 -20.96 1.20 -8.13
N VAL A 88 -20.52 1.02 -6.88
CA VAL A 88 -19.12 1.25 -6.46
C VAL A 88 -18.18 0.23 -7.11
N ARG A 89 -18.59 -1.04 -7.14
CA ARG A 89 -17.71 -2.14 -7.47
C ARG A 89 -17.13 -2.09 -8.89
N PRO A 90 -17.92 -1.81 -9.95
CA PRO A 90 -17.37 -1.67 -11.30
C PRO A 90 -16.32 -0.55 -11.39
N LEU A 91 -16.53 0.57 -10.70
CA LEU A 91 -15.60 1.71 -10.70
C LEU A 91 -14.26 1.36 -10.03
N LEU A 92 -14.30 0.63 -8.91
CA LEU A 92 -13.08 0.14 -8.25
C LEU A 92 -12.34 -0.88 -9.11
N VAL A 93 -13.05 -1.79 -9.79
CA VAL A 93 -12.42 -2.79 -10.68
C VAL A 93 -11.75 -2.09 -11.86
N GLU A 94 -12.43 -1.17 -12.53
CA GLU A 94 -11.86 -0.36 -13.62
C GLU A 94 -10.64 0.44 -13.14
N GLY A 95 -10.76 1.10 -11.99
CA GLY A 95 -9.68 1.84 -11.36
C GLY A 95 -8.45 0.97 -11.06
N PHE A 96 -8.67 -0.22 -10.51
CA PHE A 96 -7.61 -1.18 -10.20
C PHE A 96 -6.91 -1.67 -11.47
N THR A 97 -7.66 -2.00 -12.52
CA THR A 97 -7.08 -2.38 -13.82
C THR A 97 -6.26 -1.24 -14.42
N ASN A 98 -6.73 0.01 -14.34
CA ASN A 98 -5.96 1.15 -14.85
C ASN A 98 -4.66 1.38 -14.05
N LEU A 99 -4.70 1.18 -12.73
CA LEU A 99 -3.52 1.24 -11.86
C LEU A 99 -2.55 0.09 -12.13
N ASP A 100 -3.03 -1.14 -12.34
CA ASP A 100 -2.20 -2.27 -12.76
C ASP A 100 -1.42 -1.93 -14.03
N VAL A 101 -2.10 -1.49 -15.10
CA VAL A 101 -1.42 -1.13 -16.35
C VAL A 101 -0.36 -0.05 -16.13
N ALA A 102 -0.68 1.00 -15.37
CA ALA A 102 0.25 2.10 -15.10
C ALA A 102 1.47 1.67 -14.25
N LEU A 103 1.23 0.90 -13.19
CA LEU A 103 2.28 0.44 -12.28
C LEU A 103 3.15 -0.65 -12.92
N THR A 104 2.56 -1.59 -13.65
CA THR A 104 3.31 -2.61 -14.41
C THR A 104 4.19 -1.97 -15.48
N ALA A 105 3.70 -0.92 -16.17
CA ALA A 105 4.53 -0.17 -17.12
C ALA A 105 5.71 0.57 -16.45
N LEU A 106 5.54 0.99 -15.19
CA LEU A 106 6.56 1.70 -14.42
C LEU A 106 7.58 0.76 -13.76
N LEU A 107 7.10 -0.27 -13.07
CA LEU A 107 7.85 -1.12 -12.15
C LEU A 107 8.32 -2.43 -12.81
N GLY A 108 7.77 -2.76 -13.98
CA GLY A 108 8.00 -4.01 -14.67
C GLY A 108 6.96 -5.07 -14.30
N THR A 109 7.30 -6.33 -14.60
CA THR A 109 6.39 -7.47 -14.43
C THR A 109 5.99 -7.65 -12.96
N VAL A 110 4.70 -7.88 -12.73
CA VAL A 110 4.15 -8.26 -11.42
C VAL A 110 4.84 -9.51 -10.89
N THR A 111 5.29 -9.48 -9.63
CA THR A 111 5.95 -10.61 -8.95
C THR A 111 4.93 -11.60 -8.41
N SER A 112 3.84 -11.12 -7.81
CA SER A 112 2.74 -11.96 -7.31
C SER A 112 1.39 -11.30 -7.60
N ALA A 113 0.40 -12.12 -7.93
CA ALA A 113 -0.95 -11.69 -8.21
C ALA A 113 -1.96 -12.63 -7.53
N GLU A 114 -2.81 -12.04 -6.71
CA GLU A 114 -3.91 -12.72 -6.03
C GLU A 114 -5.22 -12.23 -6.63
N PRO A 115 -5.85 -12.99 -7.54
CA PRO A 115 -7.10 -12.56 -8.17
C PRO A 115 -8.28 -12.75 -7.21
N GLY A 116 -9.34 -11.96 -7.40
CA GLY A 116 -10.62 -12.18 -6.72
C GLY A 116 -11.34 -10.89 -6.33
N PRO A 117 -12.37 -11.00 -5.47
CA PRO A 117 -13.11 -9.86 -4.96
C PRO A 117 -12.26 -8.88 -4.15
N THR A 118 -11.12 -9.30 -3.63
CA THR A 118 -10.16 -8.43 -2.95
C THR A 118 -8.78 -8.63 -3.55
N ALA A 119 -8.68 -8.37 -4.86
CA ALA A 119 -7.48 -8.67 -5.62
C ALA A 119 -6.26 -7.89 -5.11
N ALA A 120 -5.08 -8.49 -5.21
CA ALA A 120 -3.82 -7.85 -4.89
C ALA A 120 -2.77 -8.12 -5.97
N LEU A 121 -1.94 -7.11 -6.26
CA LEU A 121 -0.76 -7.22 -7.11
C LEU A 121 0.46 -6.77 -6.31
N ARG A 122 1.59 -7.43 -6.52
CA ARG A 122 2.83 -7.15 -5.80
C ARG A 122 4.02 -7.07 -6.75
N TRP A 123 4.88 -6.07 -6.54
CA TRP A 123 6.17 -5.91 -7.19
C TRP A 123 7.27 -5.92 -6.13
N ASP A 124 8.14 -6.91 -6.20
CA ASP A 124 9.28 -7.04 -5.29
C ASP A 124 10.48 -6.30 -5.90
N LEU A 125 10.75 -5.08 -5.42
CA LEU A 125 11.88 -4.26 -5.87
C LEU A 125 13.04 -4.37 -4.88
N PRO A 126 14.29 -4.07 -5.28
CA PRO A 126 15.44 -4.24 -4.41
C PRO A 126 15.39 -3.47 -3.08
N LYS A 127 14.74 -2.29 -3.07
CA LYS A 127 14.70 -1.40 -1.89
C LYS A 127 13.34 -1.38 -1.17
N ALA A 128 12.28 -1.79 -1.85
CA ALA A 128 10.91 -1.72 -1.35
C ALA A 128 10.05 -2.77 -2.03
N VAL A 129 9.08 -3.31 -1.32
CA VAL A 129 7.98 -4.07 -1.92
C VAL A 129 6.80 -3.12 -2.09
N ILE A 130 6.25 -3.07 -3.30
CA ILE A 130 5.07 -2.26 -3.61
C ILE A 130 3.91 -3.21 -3.85
N SER A 131 2.78 -2.97 -3.19
CA SER A 131 1.56 -3.77 -3.39
C SER A 131 0.37 -2.87 -3.68
N LEU A 132 -0.44 -3.27 -4.66
CA LEU A 132 -1.72 -2.63 -4.98
C LEU A 132 -2.84 -3.56 -4.51
N HIS A 133 -3.76 -3.02 -3.71
CA HIS A 133 -4.87 -3.80 -3.14
C HIS A 133 -6.21 -3.22 -3.55
N LEU A 134 -7.06 -4.07 -4.11
CA LEU A 134 -8.49 -3.82 -4.25
C LEU A 134 -9.19 -4.30 -2.99
N SER A 135 -9.86 -3.39 -2.28
CA SER A 135 -10.73 -3.73 -1.15
C SER A 135 -12.21 -3.58 -1.53
N VAL A 136 -13.08 -3.76 -0.54
CA VAL A 136 -14.53 -3.61 -0.71
C VAL A 136 -14.91 -2.17 -1.06
N SER A 137 -14.24 -1.17 -0.47
CA SER A 137 -14.67 0.24 -0.54
C SER A 137 -13.61 1.20 -1.10
N ALA A 138 -12.39 0.72 -1.32
CA ALA A 138 -11.28 1.52 -1.85
C ALA A 138 -10.19 0.65 -2.48
N ILE A 139 -9.21 1.33 -3.07
CA ILE A 139 -7.95 0.83 -3.56
C ILE A 139 -6.87 1.54 -2.75
N TYR A 140 -5.88 0.79 -2.30
CA TYR A 140 -4.74 1.34 -1.60
C TYR A 140 -3.44 0.76 -2.14
N LEU A 141 -2.39 1.56 -2.01
CA LEU A 141 -1.02 1.20 -2.30
C LEU A 141 -0.31 0.98 -0.96
N ASP A 142 0.36 -0.16 -0.81
CA ASP A 142 1.25 -0.42 0.30
C ASP A 142 2.70 -0.36 -0.17
N LEU A 143 3.54 0.30 0.63
CA LEU A 143 4.99 0.26 0.54
C LEU A 143 5.49 -0.54 1.74
N LYS A 144 6.26 -1.61 1.53
CA LYS A 144 6.71 -2.51 2.60
C LYS A 144 8.21 -2.72 2.57
N SER A 145 8.80 -2.92 3.75
CA SER A 145 10.21 -3.31 3.81
C SER A 145 10.38 -4.71 3.21
N PRO A 146 11.42 -4.95 2.39
CA PRO A 146 11.67 -6.29 1.84
C PRO A 146 11.83 -7.35 2.93
N GLY A 147 12.47 -7.01 4.06
CA GLY A 147 12.63 -7.92 5.19
C GLY A 147 11.30 -8.25 5.88
N TYR A 148 10.40 -7.27 6.01
CA TYR A 148 9.06 -7.51 6.55
C TYR A 148 8.22 -8.35 5.58
N GLN A 149 8.29 -8.09 4.28
CA GLN A 149 7.58 -8.91 3.29
C GLN A 149 8.09 -10.35 3.28
N ALA A 150 9.41 -10.56 3.38
CA ALA A 150 9.99 -11.90 3.45
C ALA A 150 9.47 -12.68 4.67
N TRP A 151 9.39 -12.02 5.84
CA TRP A 151 8.80 -12.62 7.04
C TRP A 151 7.31 -12.93 6.87
N MET A 152 6.53 -12.06 6.20
CA MET A 152 5.11 -12.31 5.90
C MET A 152 4.90 -13.46 4.91
N ASP A 153 5.87 -13.72 4.03
CA ASP A 153 5.84 -14.81 3.06
C ASP A 153 6.26 -16.16 3.68
N GLU A 154 6.82 -16.17 4.91
CA GLU A 154 7.10 -17.40 5.63
C GLU A 154 5.77 -18.07 6.04
N PRO A 155 5.59 -19.38 5.77
CA PRO A 155 4.40 -20.08 6.20
C PRO A 155 4.32 -20.06 7.74
N GLU A 156 3.12 -19.82 8.29
CA GLU A 156 2.90 -20.03 9.71
C GLU A 156 3.26 -21.49 10.05
N PRO A 157 4.01 -21.73 11.15
CA PRO A 157 4.38 -23.08 11.53
C PRO A 157 3.09 -23.90 11.71
N GLU A 158 3.03 -25.06 11.06
CA GLU A 158 1.99 -26.04 11.32
C GLU A 158 2.06 -26.38 12.82
N TYR A 159 1.05 -25.95 13.58
CA TYR A 159 0.86 -26.44 14.92
C TYR A 159 0.49 -27.93 14.77
N GLU A 160 1.43 -28.82 15.09
CA GLU A 160 1.08 -30.22 15.34
C GLU A 160 0.07 -30.19 16.48
N ASP A 161 -1.20 -30.47 16.16
CA ASP A 161 -2.21 -30.79 17.15
C ASP A 161 -1.65 -31.98 17.94
N GLU A 162 -1.11 -31.72 19.14
CA GLU A 162 -0.81 -32.76 20.11
C GLU A 162 -2.15 -33.39 20.48
N ASP A 163 -2.50 -34.48 19.79
CA ASP A 163 -3.55 -35.40 20.19
C ASP A 163 -3.24 -35.83 21.64
N GLU A 164 -3.98 -35.26 22.61
CA GLU A 164 -3.96 -35.69 24.00
C GLU A 164 -4.55 -37.11 24.10
N ASP A 165 -3.66 -38.10 24.33
CA ASP A 165 -3.99 -39.50 24.69
C ASP A 165 -4.70 -39.63 26.05
#